data_AF-A0A8S1QIK4-F1
#
_entry.id   AF-A0A8S1QIK4-F1
#
_cell.length_a   1.000
_cell.length_b   1.000
_cell.length_c   1.000
_cell.angle_alpha   90.00
_cell.angle_beta   90.00
_cell.angle_gamma   90.00
#
_symmetry.space_group_name_H-M   'P 1'
#
loop_
_entity.id
_entity.type
_entity.pdbx_description
1 polymer ?
#
loop_
_entity_poly.entity_id
_entity_poly.type
_entity_poly.pdbx_seq_one_letter_code
_entity_poly.pdbx_strand_id
1 'polypeptide(L)'
;MDSRQSKVIEKIEKAGLLEKHNQLITQGCTNPWFNYKLLKEYDGNLDQVIVVYNQHKKNQDEQSAKALKIIETMGWLNKNQELMEKGFNKIKQNLKALLRTEGDVAKSIEKLSNKKDLKTDQPIEQIIEQHGFKVQYEKLKEMGYDNEKRIVRLLLKFNGNLEQIIDKLLNGKQGKHRQCMKREGKCQKDKTSQEFQEFKQKKIEFKKKLHQLEQNGIHRHKAVKLLAILNGDTDAVIKWVNYVKPQAKAETETQQEQQVLTQE
;
A
#
# COMPACT_ATOMS: atom_id res chain seq x y z
N MET A 1 23.72 15.27 -14.45
CA MET A 1 22.27 15.02 -14.30
C MET A 1 22.03 13.52 -14.22
N ASP A 2 21.06 13.07 -13.43
CA ASP A 2 20.68 11.64 -13.35
C ASP A 2 20.24 11.15 -14.73
N SER A 3 20.83 10.06 -15.25
CA SER A 3 20.57 9.50 -16.60
C SER A 3 19.07 9.31 -16.88
N ARG A 4 18.26 9.11 -15.83
CA ARG A 4 16.80 8.99 -15.94
C ARG A 4 16.09 10.32 -16.17
N GLN A 5 16.55 11.41 -15.57
CA GLN A 5 15.95 12.73 -15.75
C GLN A 5 16.20 13.25 -17.17
N SER A 6 17.43 13.08 -17.69
CA SER A 6 17.77 13.46 -19.07
C SER A 6 16.90 12.75 -20.10
N LYS A 7 16.69 11.44 -19.95
CA LYS A 7 15.77 10.65 -20.82
C LYS A 7 14.32 11.11 -20.77
N VAL A 8 13.89 11.71 -19.66
CA VAL A 8 12.53 12.24 -19.52
C VAL A 8 12.44 13.62 -20.16
N ILE A 9 13.47 14.46 -20.02
CA ILE A 9 13.55 15.75 -20.70
C ILE A 9 13.50 15.55 -22.22
N GLU A 10 14.26 14.59 -22.78
CA GLU A 10 14.17 14.23 -24.20
C GLU A 10 12.74 13.84 -24.64
N LYS A 11 11.97 13.17 -23.77
CA LYS A 11 10.57 12.80 -24.07
C LYS A 11 9.64 14.00 -24.04
N ILE A 12 9.89 14.95 -23.14
CA ILE A 12 9.14 16.21 -23.06
C ILE A 12 9.41 17.03 -24.32
N GLU A 13 10.66 17.12 -24.75
CA GLU A 13 11.08 17.83 -25.94
C GLU A 13 10.48 17.22 -27.21
N LYS A 14 10.59 15.90 -27.38
CA LYS A 14 9.95 15.18 -28.51
C LYS A 14 8.42 15.33 -28.55
N ALA A 15 7.79 15.60 -27.41
CA ALA A 15 6.36 15.83 -27.33
C ALA A 15 5.96 17.30 -27.55
N GLY A 16 6.91 18.22 -27.77
CA GLY A 16 6.65 19.65 -27.91
C GLY A 16 6.18 20.33 -26.61
N LEU A 17 6.50 19.74 -25.44
CA LEU A 17 6.01 20.18 -24.14
C LEU A 17 7.10 20.89 -23.29
N LEU A 18 8.26 21.16 -23.88
CA LEU A 18 9.43 21.67 -23.15
C LEU A 18 9.20 23.05 -22.53
N GLU A 19 8.57 23.96 -23.28
CA GLU A 19 8.27 25.30 -22.79
C GLU A 19 7.30 25.26 -21.59
N LYS A 20 6.22 24.47 -21.72
CA LYS A 20 5.25 24.24 -20.63
C LYS A 20 5.90 23.59 -19.41
N HIS A 21 6.83 22.66 -19.61
CA HIS A 21 7.62 22.06 -18.53
C HIS A 21 8.47 23.10 -17.80
N ASN A 22 9.13 24.02 -18.53
CA ASN A 22 9.92 25.09 -17.93
C ASN A 22 9.05 26.07 -17.14
N GLN A 23 7.84 26.38 -17.63
CA GLN A 23 6.85 27.19 -16.89
C GLN A 23 6.39 26.48 -15.60
N LEU A 24 6.24 25.16 -15.60
CA LEU A 24 5.95 24.42 -14.37
C LEU A 24 7.14 24.47 -13.38
N ILE A 25 8.37 24.43 -13.87
CA ILE A 25 9.56 24.55 -13.01
C ILE A 25 9.61 25.91 -12.29
N THR A 26 9.32 27.01 -12.99
CA THR A 26 9.32 28.35 -12.36
C THR A 26 8.25 28.47 -11.28
N GLN A 27 7.16 27.71 -11.38
CA GLN A 27 6.13 27.59 -10.35
C GLN A 27 6.47 26.58 -9.24
N GLY A 28 7.69 26.04 -9.20
CA GLY A 28 8.16 25.11 -8.17
C GLY A 28 7.83 23.64 -8.44
N CYS A 29 7.21 23.32 -9.59
CA CYS A 29 6.95 21.94 -10.00
C CYS A 29 8.20 21.36 -10.68
N THR A 30 9.14 20.84 -9.89
CA THR A 30 10.49 20.49 -10.37
C THR A 30 10.65 19.06 -10.88
N ASN A 31 9.63 18.20 -10.78
CA ASN A 31 9.76 16.78 -11.15
C ASN A 31 9.46 16.56 -12.64
N PRO A 32 10.47 16.26 -13.49
CA PRO A 32 10.27 16.21 -14.94
C PRO A 32 9.32 15.09 -15.37
N TRP A 33 9.37 13.94 -14.72
CA TRP A 33 8.52 12.80 -15.07
C TRP A 33 7.05 13.08 -14.74
N PHE A 34 6.81 13.72 -13.59
CA PHE A 34 5.47 14.06 -13.18
C PHE A 34 4.88 15.15 -14.09
N ASN A 35 5.67 16.18 -14.39
CA ASN A 35 5.30 17.24 -15.33
C ASN A 35 4.97 16.64 -16.71
N TYR A 36 5.84 15.80 -17.27
CA TYR A 36 5.58 15.13 -18.55
C TYR A 36 4.25 14.35 -18.54
N LYS A 37 4.03 13.56 -17.49
CA LYS A 37 2.81 12.74 -17.38
C LYS A 37 1.56 13.61 -17.35
N LEU A 38 1.52 14.63 -16.49
CA LEU A 38 0.34 15.47 -16.34
C LEU A 38 0.12 16.35 -17.58
N LEU A 39 1.19 16.92 -18.16
CA LEU A 39 1.08 17.68 -19.40
C LEU A 39 0.54 16.81 -20.53
N LYS A 40 0.93 15.53 -20.62
CA LYS A 40 0.36 14.60 -21.60
C LYS A 40 -1.10 14.24 -21.31
N GLU A 41 -1.48 14.10 -20.05
CA GLU A 41 -2.83 13.73 -19.61
C GLU A 41 -3.86 14.86 -19.81
N TYR A 42 -3.40 16.11 -19.75
CA TYR A 42 -4.22 17.31 -19.89
C TYR A 42 -3.92 18.11 -21.16
N ASP A 43 -3.36 17.47 -22.20
CA ASP A 43 -3.04 18.09 -23.50
C ASP A 43 -2.24 19.41 -23.39
N GLY A 44 -1.40 19.49 -22.38
CA GLY A 44 -0.57 20.63 -22.04
C GLY A 44 -1.33 21.81 -21.43
N ASN A 45 -2.51 21.61 -20.86
CA ASN A 45 -3.21 22.61 -20.07
C ASN A 45 -2.50 22.80 -18.71
N LEU A 46 -1.83 23.94 -18.53
CA LEU A 46 -1.03 24.22 -17.33
C LEU A 46 -1.88 24.37 -16.08
N ASP A 47 -3.02 25.05 -16.16
CA ASP A 47 -3.89 25.30 -15.01
C ASP A 47 -4.38 24.00 -14.38
N GLN A 48 -4.81 23.05 -15.22
CA GLN A 48 -5.24 21.73 -14.77
C GLN A 48 -4.07 20.95 -14.14
N VAL A 49 -2.89 21.02 -14.74
CA VAL A 49 -1.68 20.36 -14.21
C VAL A 49 -1.32 20.91 -12.82
N ILE A 50 -1.38 22.23 -12.64
CA ILE A 50 -1.09 22.90 -11.37
C ILE A 50 -2.09 22.49 -10.29
N VAL A 51 -3.39 22.47 -10.60
CA VAL A 51 -4.44 22.02 -9.68
C VAL A 51 -4.16 20.60 -9.18
N VAL A 52 -3.82 19.68 -10.09
CA VAL A 52 -3.51 18.29 -9.74
C VAL A 52 -2.21 18.19 -8.94
N TYR A 53 -1.20 19.00 -9.27
CA TYR A 53 0.05 19.06 -8.52
C TYR A 53 -0.18 19.49 -7.07
N ASN A 54 -0.95 20.55 -6.87
CA ASN A 54 -1.31 21.07 -5.55
C ASN A 54 -2.13 20.07 -4.75
N GLN A 55 -3.11 19.40 -5.37
CA GLN A 55 -3.87 18.34 -4.71
C GLN A 55 -2.98 17.18 -4.29
N HIS A 56 -2.03 16.78 -5.15
CA HIS A 56 -1.09 15.72 -4.82
C HIS A 56 -0.16 16.12 -3.67
N LYS A 57 0.34 17.36 -3.66
CA LYS A 57 1.15 17.91 -2.56
C LYS A 57 0.36 17.92 -1.25
N LYS A 58 -0.88 18.43 -1.26
CA LYS A 58 -1.79 18.40 -0.10
C LYS A 58 -1.99 16.98 0.44
N ASN A 59 -2.24 16.01 -0.43
CA ASN A 59 -2.37 14.61 -0.03
C ASN A 59 -1.08 14.04 0.60
N GLN A 60 0.10 14.45 0.12
CA GLN A 60 1.38 14.06 0.71
C GLN A 60 1.60 14.69 2.08
N ASP A 61 1.26 15.97 2.23
CA ASP A 61 1.37 16.70 3.49
C ASP A 61 0.42 16.11 4.54
N GLU A 62 -0.83 15.81 4.17
CA GLU A 62 -1.79 15.12 5.05
C GLU A 62 -1.29 13.74 5.50
N GLN A 63 -0.67 12.97 4.60
CA GLN A 63 -0.08 11.68 4.97
C GLN A 63 1.12 11.84 5.90
N SER A 64 1.92 12.88 5.70
CA SER A 64 3.08 13.18 6.54
C SER A 64 2.65 13.64 7.92
N ALA A 65 1.62 14.48 8.01
CA ALA A 65 0.99 14.89 9.26
C ALA A 65 0.38 13.70 10.02
N LYS A 66 -0.32 12.79 9.33
CA LYS A 66 -0.82 11.54 9.94
C LYS A 66 0.31 10.68 10.48
N ALA A 67 1.40 10.55 9.73
CA ALA A 67 2.57 9.81 10.20
C ALA A 67 3.21 10.46 11.42
N LEU A 68 3.32 11.80 11.45
CA LEU A 68 3.84 12.54 12.59
C LEU A 68 2.99 12.36 13.84
N LYS A 69 1.66 12.42 13.72
CA LYS A 69 0.74 12.13 14.84
C LYS A 69 0.95 10.74 15.43
N ILE A 70 1.18 9.73 14.58
CA ILE A 70 1.46 8.36 15.06
C ILE A 70 2.82 8.31 15.78
N ILE A 71 3.85 8.98 15.25
CA ILE A 71 5.17 9.06 15.91
C ILE A 71 5.03 9.72 17.29
N GLU A 72 4.25 10.80 17.39
CA GLU A 72 3.97 11.51 18.63
C GLU A 72 3.21 10.63 19.63
N THR A 73 2.15 9.94 19.17
CA THR A 73 1.35 9.02 20.02
C THR A 73 2.20 7.86 20.57
N MET A 74 3.22 7.42 19.81
CA MET A 74 4.15 6.36 20.24
C MET A 74 5.30 6.89 21.12
N GLY A 75 5.37 8.19 21.42
CA GLY A 75 6.47 8.79 22.16
C GLY A 75 7.81 8.78 21.42
N TRP A 76 7.79 8.71 20.08
CA TRP A 76 9.00 8.57 19.25
C TRP A 76 9.42 9.87 18.57
N LEU A 77 8.98 11.02 19.07
CA LEU A 77 9.26 12.31 18.47
C LEU A 77 10.77 12.61 18.41
N ASN A 78 11.48 12.42 19.54
CA ASN A 78 12.93 12.58 19.64
C ASN A 78 13.69 11.60 18.73
N LYS A 79 13.19 10.36 18.63
CA LYS A 79 13.78 9.32 17.77
C LYS A 79 13.65 9.67 16.29
N ASN A 80 12.51 10.23 15.88
CA ASN A 80 12.34 10.73 14.52
C ASN A 80 13.22 11.95 14.25
N GLN A 81 13.42 12.83 15.24
CA GLN A 81 14.32 13.96 15.12
C GLN A 81 15.77 13.53 14.92
N GLU A 82 16.26 12.55 15.69
CA GLU A 82 17.58 11.94 15.48
C GLU A 82 17.72 11.36 14.06
N LEU A 83 16.69 10.68 13.54
CA LEU A 83 16.69 10.20 12.15
C LEU A 83 16.76 11.36 11.13
N MET A 84 16.08 12.47 11.37
CA MET A 84 16.13 13.65 10.49
C MET A 84 17.52 14.31 10.53
N GLU A 85 18.14 14.41 11.70
CA GLU A 85 19.52 14.91 11.86
C GLU A 85 20.54 14.03 11.11
N LYS A 86 20.29 12.73 11.03
CA LYS A 86 21.07 11.80 10.19
C LYS A 86 20.72 11.86 8.68
N GLY A 87 19.89 12.81 8.27
CA GLY A 87 19.52 13.08 6.87
C GLY A 87 18.33 12.27 6.33
N PHE A 88 17.59 11.55 7.19
CA PHE A 88 16.37 10.84 6.80
C PHE A 88 15.15 11.76 6.89
N ASN A 89 14.99 12.66 5.92
CA ASN A 89 13.97 13.72 5.96
C ASN A 89 12.53 13.25 5.63
N LYS A 90 12.30 11.94 5.47
CA LYS A 90 11.01 11.39 5.04
C LYS A 90 10.27 10.76 6.22
N ILE A 91 9.44 11.56 6.90
CA ILE A 91 8.67 11.16 8.11
C ILE A 91 7.98 9.79 7.95
N LYS A 92 7.29 9.55 6.83
CA LYS A 92 6.62 8.26 6.58
C LYS A 92 7.58 7.07 6.49
N GLN A 93 8.80 7.29 5.98
CA GLN A 93 9.82 6.25 5.93
C GLN A 93 10.41 6.00 7.30
N ASN A 94 10.64 7.07 8.07
CA ASN A 94 11.12 6.99 9.46
C ASN A 94 10.13 6.23 10.34
N LEU A 95 8.84 6.60 10.32
CA LEU A 95 7.78 5.88 11.03
C LEU A 95 7.80 4.38 10.68
N LYS A 96 7.91 4.04 9.40
CA LYS A 96 7.93 2.64 8.97
C LYS A 96 9.18 1.91 9.44
N ALA A 97 10.32 2.58 9.53
CA ALA A 97 11.54 1.99 10.08
C ALA A 97 11.38 1.74 11.58
N LEU A 98 10.96 2.78 12.33
CA LEU A 98 10.71 2.72 13.78
C LEU A 98 9.69 1.64 14.16
N LEU A 99 8.57 1.54 13.44
CA LEU A 99 7.58 0.47 13.68
C LEU A 99 8.15 -0.94 13.48
N ARG A 100 9.15 -1.10 12.61
CA ARG A 100 9.77 -2.41 12.31
C ARG A 100 10.94 -2.76 13.22
N THR A 101 11.36 -1.82 14.04
CA THR A 101 12.49 -1.94 14.96
C THR A 101 12.03 -1.63 16.37
N GLU A 102 10.72 -1.53 16.60
CA GLU A 102 10.10 -1.22 17.90
C GLU A 102 10.66 0.06 18.53
N GLY A 103 11.01 1.03 17.67
CA GLY A 103 11.58 2.30 18.07
C GLY A 103 13.08 2.24 18.40
N ASP A 104 13.81 1.20 18.02
CA ASP A 104 15.29 1.19 18.08
C ASP A 104 15.86 2.05 16.95
N VAL A 105 16.54 3.15 17.32
CA VAL A 105 17.05 4.15 16.35
C VAL A 105 18.22 3.59 15.56
N ALA A 106 19.16 2.89 16.19
CA ALA A 106 20.33 2.33 15.53
C ALA A 106 19.92 1.33 14.44
N LYS A 107 19.01 0.39 14.77
CA LYS A 107 18.46 -0.55 13.77
C LYS A 107 17.64 0.14 12.68
N SER A 108 16.99 1.25 13.01
CA SER A 108 16.23 2.05 12.03
C SER A 108 17.14 2.73 11.02
N ILE A 109 18.26 3.31 11.49
CA ILE A 109 19.30 3.90 10.65
C ILE A 109 19.87 2.83 9.72
N GLU A 110 20.26 1.68 10.27
CA GLU A 110 20.79 0.56 9.48
C GLU A 110 19.81 0.15 8.36
N LYS A 111 18.53 -0.03 8.68
CA LYS A 111 17.48 -0.36 7.69
C LYS A 111 17.25 0.73 6.65
N LEU A 112 17.36 2.00 7.02
CA LEU A 112 17.15 3.13 6.11
C LEU A 112 18.38 3.32 5.19
N SER A 113 19.59 3.07 5.71
CA SER A 113 20.84 3.09 4.96
C SER A 113 20.94 1.92 3.98
N ASN A 114 20.61 0.69 4.39
CA ASN A 114 20.71 -0.52 3.57
C ASN A 114 19.77 -0.53 2.34
N LYS A 115 18.89 0.47 2.19
CA LYS A 115 18.10 0.67 0.97
C LYS A 115 18.84 1.39 -0.14
N LYS A 116 19.98 2.05 0.14
CA LYS A 116 20.71 2.84 -0.86
C LYS A 116 21.53 1.97 -1.83
N ASP A 117 21.94 0.76 -1.44
CA ASP A 117 23.06 0.09 -2.13
C ASP A 117 22.73 -1.27 -2.77
N LEU A 118 21.64 -1.34 -3.52
CA LEU A 118 21.53 -2.34 -4.61
C LEU A 118 21.38 -1.64 -5.98
N LYS A 119 21.91 -0.42 -6.08
CA LYS A 119 22.25 0.19 -7.36
C LYS A 119 23.59 -0.40 -7.79
N THR A 120 23.53 -1.59 -8.38
CA THR A 120 24.63 -2.18 -9.13
C THR A 120 24.80 -1.39 -10.42
N ASP A 121 25.40 -0.19 -10.32
CA ASP A 121 25.91 0.55 -11.48
C ASP A 121 27.24 -0.06 -11.96
N GLN A 122 27.83 -0.95 -11.17
CA GLN A 122 28.93 -1.82 -11.57
C GLN A 122 28.46 -2.91 -12.56
N PRO A 123 29.31 -3.30 -13.52
CA PRO A 123 29.09 -4.47 -14.38
C PRO A 123 28.76 -5.73 -13.56
N ILE A 124 27.86 -6.55 -14.08
CA ILE A 124 27.34 -7.75 -13.40
C ILE A 124 28.46 -8.75 -13.15
N GLU A 125 29.36 -8.88 -14.12
CA GLU A 125 30.51 -9.76 -14.11
C GLU A 125 31.45 -9.42 -12.94
N GLN A 126 31.70 -8.12 -12.71
CA GLN A 126 32.55 -7.66 -11.61
C GLN A 126 31.94 -7.98 -10.24
N ILE A 127 30.61 -7.85 -10.10
CA ILE A 127 29.93 -8.14 -8.83
C ILE A 127 29.95 -9.65 -8.53
N ILE A 128 29.74 -10.47 -9.56
CA ILE A 128 29.80 -11.93 -9.42
C ILE A 128 31.20 -12.38 -9.02
N GLU A 129 32.23 -11.80 -9.64
CA GLU A 129 33.63 -12.13 -9.38
C GLU A 129 34.07 -11.67 -7.98
N GLN A 130 33.75 -10.43 -7.60
CA GLN A 130 34.06 -9.88 -6.27
C GLN A 130 33.48 -10.70 -5.12
N HIS A 131 32.26 -11.23 -5.30
CA HIS A 131 31.57 -11.98 -4.26
C HIS A 131 31.68 -13.51 -4.43
N GLY A 132 32.42 -13.99 -5.42
CA GLY A 132 32.63 -15.42 -5.65
C GLY A 132 31.37 -16.20 -6.01
N PHE A 133 30.35 -15.55 -6.60
CA PHE A 133 29.06 -16.18 -6.92
C PHE A 133 28.99 -16.84 -8.31
N LYS A 134 30.13 -17.06 -8.97
CA LYS A 134 30.20 -17.52 -10.37
C LYS A 134 29.44 -18.83 -10.59
N VAL A 135 29.64 -19.82 -9.71
CA VAL A 135 28.99 -21.13 -9.80
C VAL A 135 27.48 -21.03 -9.63
N GLN A 136 27.03 -20.23 -8.67
CA GLN A 136 25.61 -20.05 -8.37
C GLN A 136 24.91 -19.23 -9.45
N TYR A 137 25.61 -18.28 -10.05
CA TYR A 137 25.11 -17.48 -11.17
C TYR A 137 24.87 -18.35 -12.42
N GLU A 138 25.86 -19.15 -12.82
CA GLU A 138 25.73 -20.05 -13.97
C GLU A 138 24.62 -21.09 -13.75
N LYS A 139 24.55 -21.69 -12.55
CA LYS A 139 23.50 -22.64 -12.22
C LYS A 139 22.09 -22.05 -12.29
N LEU A 140 21.93 -20.76 -11.97
CA LEU A 140 20.65 -20.06 -12.15
C LEU A 140 20.36 -19.75 -13.62
N LYS A 141 21.36 -19.44 -14.45
CA LYS A 141 21.19 -19.32 -15.90
C LYS A 141 20.79 -20.65 -16.55
N GLU A 142 21.44 -21.75 -16.17
CA GLU A 142 21.10 -23.10 -16.64
C GLU A 142 19.65 -23.50 -16.31
N MET A 143 19.13 -23.05 -15.16
CA MET A 143 17.72 -23.23 -14.78
C MET A 143 16.72 -22.36 -15.56
N GLY A 144 17.18 -21.56 -16.53
CA GLY A 144 16.35 -20.70 -17.38
C GLY A 144 15.99 -19.35 -16.74
N TYR A 145 16.77 -18.87 -15.76
CA TYR A 145 16.63 -17.51 -15.26
C TYR A 145 17.53 -16.56 -16.05
N ASP A 146 16.95 -15.74 -16.93
CA ASP A 146 17.72 -14.86 -17.82
C ASP A 146 17.89 -13.42 -17.28
N ASN A 147 17.18 -13.08 -16.20
CA ASN A 147 17.23 -11.72 -15.66
C ASN A 147 18.45 -11.54 -14.75
N GLU A 148 19.59 -11.26 -15.35
CA GLU A 148 20.90 -11.14 -14.71
C GLU A 148 20.88 -10.20 -13.49
N LYS A 149 20.28 -9.01 -13.64
CA LYS A 149 20.13 -8.04 -12.52
C LYS A 149 19.32 -8.59 -11.36
N ARG A 150 18.32 -9.43 -11.64
CA ARG A 150 17.51 -10.08 -10.61
C ARG A 150 18.29 -11.21 -9.94
N ILE A 151 19.05 -11.99 -10.70
CA ILE A 151 19.91 -13.06 -10.19
C ILE A 151 20.95 -12.47 -9.24
N VAL A 152 21.73 -11.48 -9.67
CA VAL A 152 22.75 -10.82 -8.85
C VAL A 152 22.17 -10.24 -7.56
N ARG A 153 21.02 -9.56 -7.64
CA ARG A 153 20.35 -9.05 -6.42
C ARG A 153 19.96 -10.15 -5.45
N LEU A 154 19.53 -11.30 -5.94
CA LEU A 154 19.15 -12.43 -5.09
C LEU A 154 20.40 -13.11 -4.52
N LEU A 155 21.47 -13.25 -5.31
CA LEU A 155 22.77 -13.72 -4.85
C LEU A 155 23.31 -12.85 -3.73
N LEU A 156 23.35 -11.53 -3.90
CA LEU A 156 23.77 -10.60 -2.83
C LEU A 156 22.85 -10.67 -1.61
N LYS A 157 21.54 -10.74 -1.83
CA LYS A 157 20.56 -10.75 -0.74
C LYS A 157 20.61 -12.01 0.12
N PHE A 158 20.87 -13.16 -0.49
CA PHE A 158 20.89 -14.46 0.16
C PHE A 158 22.30 -15.03 0.28
N ASN A 159 23.31 -14.18 0.09
CA ASN A 159 24.73 -14.53 0.17
C ASN A 159 25.11 -15.80 -0.61
N GLY A 160 24.58 -15.95 -1.83
CA GLY A 160 24.83 -17.10 -2.69
C GLY A 160 24.07 -18.39 -2.30
N ASN A 161 23.15 -18.36 -1.33
CA ASN A 161 22.34 -19.54 -0.99
C ASN A 161 21.31 -19.84 -2.09
N LEU A 162 21.60 -20.85 -2.92
CA LEU A 162 20.77 -21.24 -4.06
C LEU A 162 19.35 -21.69 -3.66
N GLU A 163 19.19 -22.41 -2.55
CA GLU A 163 17.88 -22.91 -2.11
C GLU A 163 16.92 -21.77 -1.81
N GLN A 164 17.39 -20.78 -1.03
CA GLN A 164 16.60 -19.59 -0.69
C GLN A 164 16.30 -18.73 -1.93
N ILE A 165 17.24 -18.68 -2.88
CA ILE A 165 17.06 -17.95 -4.14
C ILE A 165 16.01 -18.63 -5.02
N ILE A 166 16.09 -19.95 -5.18
CA ILE A 166 15.13 -20.75 -5.96
C ILE A 166 13.74 -20.66 -5.34
N ASP A 167 13.62 -20.85 -4.02
CA ASP A 167 12.34 -20.66 -3.31
C ASP A 167 11.76 -19.27 -3.57
N LYS A 168 12.61 -18.23 -3.51
CA LYS A 168 12.17 -16.86 -3.80
C LYS A 168 11.78 -16.64 -5.27
N LEU A 169 12.42 -17.33 -6.20
CA LEU A 169 12.12 -17.24 -7.63
C LEU A 169 10.82 -17.96 -7.98
N LEU A 170 10.56 -19.11 -7.36
CA LEU A 170 9.31 -19.88 -7.48
C LEU A 170 8.14 -19.14 -6.82
N ASN A 171 8.28 -18.73 -5.55
CA ASN A 171 7.23 -18.04 -4.80
C ASN A 171 7.03 -16.58 -5.25
N GLY A 172 8.05 -15.97 -5.86
CA GLY A 172 8.01 -14.60 -6.37
C GLY A 172 7.03 -14.37 -7.52
N LYS A 173 6.60 -15.43 -8.23
CA LYS A 173 5.58 -15.34 -9.28
C LYS A 173 4.18 -15.04 -8.73
N GLN A 174 3.86 -15.43 -7.50
CA GLN A 174 2.52 -15.22 -6.92
C GLN A 174 2.30 -13.79 -6.39
N GLY A 175 3.36 -13.08 -5.98
CA GLY A 175 3.24 -11.76 -5.34
C GLY A 175 3.00 -10.59 -6.31
N LYS A 176 3.59 -10.61 -7.51
CA LYS A 176 3.42 -9.53 -8.50
C LYS A 176 2.19 -9.72 -9.40
N HIS A 177 1.71 -10.96 -9.55
CA HIS A 177 0.54 -11.26 -10.38
C HIS A 177 -0.76 -10.69 -9.79
N ARG A 178 -0.85 -10.55 -8.46
CA ARG A 178 -2.04 -9.98 -7.78
C ARG A 178 -2.23 -8.47 -7.96
N GLN A 179 -1.21 -7.70 -8.34
CA GLN A 179 -1.36 -6.26 -8.60
C GLN A 179 -1.56 -5.91 -10.08
N CYS A 180 -1.08 -6.73 -11.01
CA CYS A 180 -1.29 -6.50 -12.45
C CYS A 180 -2.63 -7.07 -12.96
N MET A 181 -3.10 -8.21 -12.45
CA MET A 181 -4.38 -8.82 -12.90
C MET A 181 -5.63 -8.04 -12.50
N LYS A 182 -5.52 -6.96 -11.70
CA LYS A 182 -6.66 -6.08 -11.42
C LYS A 182 -7.01 -5.13 -12.57
N ARG A 183 -6.20 -5.02 -13.63
CA ARG A 183 -6.51 -4.11 -14.76
C ARG A 183 -6.64 -4.75 -16.12
N GLU A 184 -6.09 -5.94 -16.37
CA GLU A 184 -6.15 -6.56 -17.71
C GLU A 184 -6.88 -7.90 -17.76
N GLY A 185 -7.28 -8.44 -16.61
CA GLY A 185 -8.26 -9.52 -16.54
C GLY A 185 -9.67 -8.96 -16.54
N LYS A 186 -10.19 -8.49 -17.68
CA LYS A 186 -11.62 -8.65 -17.93
C LYS A 186 -11.82 -10.17 -17.99
N CYS A 187 -12.12 -10.81 -16.85
CA CYS A 187 -12.86 -12.06 -16.91
C CYS A 187 -14.02 -11.77 -17.86
N GLN A 188 -14.03 -12.42 -19.02
CA GLN A 188 -15.25 -12.64 -19.77
C GLN A 188 -16.13 -13.45 -18.82
N LYS A 189 -16.79 -12.76 -17.88
CA LYS A 189 -17.87 -13.32 -17.11
C LYS A 189 -18.94 -13.55 -18.15
N ASP A 190 -19.16 -14.80 -18.53
CA ASP A 190 -20.34 -15.18 -19.31
C ASP A 190 -21.56 -14.72 -18.54
N LYS A 191 -22.07 -13.53 -18.90
CA LYS A 191 -23.24 -12.92 -18.28
C LYS A 191 -24.50 -13.75 -18.53
N THR A 192 -24.41 -14.73 -19.41
CA THR A 192 -25.41 -15.69 -19.84
C THR A 192 -25.36 -17.01 -19.09
N SER A 193 -24.32 -17.28 -18.29
CA SER A 193 -24.27 -18.50 -17.48
C SER A 193 -25.41 -18.51 -16.45
N GLN A 194 -26.06 -19.68 -16.29
CA GLN A 194 -27.12 -19.90 -15.32
C GLN A 194 -26.66 -19.57 -13.88
N GLU A 195 -25.41 -19.92 -13.55
CA GLU A 195 -24.79 -19.60 -12.25
C GLU A 195 -24.71 -18.08 -12.00
N PHE A 196 -24.49 -17.29 -13.06
CA PHE A 196 -24.43 -15.84 -12.96
C PHE A 196 -25.82 -15.23 -12.72
N GLN A 197 -26.86 -15.80 -13.33
CA GLN A 197 -28.25 -15.38 -13.08
C GLN A 197 -28.69 -15.73 -11.66
N GLU A 198 -28.36 -16.93 -11.17
CA GLU A 198 -28.61 -17.32 -9.77
C GLU A 198 -27.87 -16.42 -8.79
N PHE A 199 -26.60 -16.10 -9.06
CA PHE A 199 -25.84 -15.15 -8.24
C PHE A 199 -26.49 -13.76 -8.24
N LYS A 200 -26.97 -13.29 -9.40
CA LYS A 200 -27.65 -11.99 -9.52
C LYS A 200 -28.95 -11.96 -8.70
N GLN A 201 -29.74 -13.03 -8.75
CA GLN A 201 -30.95 -13.18 -7.93
C GLN A 201 -30.62 -13.21 -6.44
N LYS A 202 -29.67 -14.06 -6.01
CA LYS A 202 -29.20 -14.12 -4.61
C LYS A 202 -28.67 -12.77 -4.10
N LYS A 203 -27.98 -12.01 -4.97
CA LYS A 203 -27.51 -10.66 -4.64
C LYS A 203 -28.65 -9.65 -4.46
N ILE A 204 -29.70 -9.73 -5.28
CA ILE A 204 -30.89 -8.88 -5.13
C ILE A 204 -31.62 -9.23 -3.83
N GLU A 205 -31.81 -10.52 -3.55
CA GLU A 205 -32.44 -10.99 -2.32
C GLU A 205 -31.66 -10.55 -1.08
N PHE A 206 -30.33 -10.71 -1.08
CA PHE A 206 -29.46 -10.25 -0.01
C PHE A 206 -29.56 -8.73 0.23
N LYS A 207 -29.69 -7.94 -0.84
CA LYS A 207 -29.92 -6.49 -0.71
C LYS A 207 -31.27 -6.17 -0.08
N LYS A 208 -32.33 -6.91 -0.42
CA LYS A 208 -33.66 -6.74 0.21
C LYS A 208 -33.59 -7.05 1.71
N LYS A 209 -32.94 -8.17 2.08
CA LYS A 209 -32.71 -8.55 3.48
C LYS A 209 -31.93 -7.48 4.26
N LEU A 210 -30.88 -6.92 3.67
CA LEU A 210 -30.14 -5.81 4.29
C LEU A 210 -31.02 -4.56 4.48
N HIS A 211 -31.83 -4.21 3.49
CA HIS A 211 -32.69 -3.04 3.59
C HIS A 211 -33.77 -3.21 4.67
N GLN A 212 -34.35 -4.40 4.79
CA GLN A 212 -35.30 -4.74 5.86
C GLN A 212 -34.65 -4.58 7.25
N LEU A 213 -33.40 -5.02 7.43
CA LEU A 213 -32.70 -4.85 8.70
C LEU A 213 -32.34 -3.38 8.99
N GLU A 214 -32.01 -2.59 7.96
CA GLU A 214 -31.80 -1.14 8.10
C GLU A 214 -33.09 -0.43 8.54
N GLN A 215 -34.26 -0.80 8.00
CA GLN A 215 -35.56 -0.29 8.43
C GLN A 215 -35.88 -0.64 9.89
N ASN A 216 -35.37 -1.76 10.39
CA ASN A 216 -35.46 -2.15 11.80
C ASN A 216 -34.38 -1.50 12.70
N GLY A 217 -33.67 -0.48 12.19
CA GLY A 217 -32.68 0.29 12.95
C GLY A 217 -31.34 -0.46 13.17
N ILE A 218 -31.07 -1.52 12.42
CA ILE A 218 -29.80 -2.26 12.51
C ILE A 218 -28.83 -1.69 11.47
N HIS A 219 -27.72 -1.13 11.95
CA HIS A 219 -26.71 -0.54 11.07
C HIS A 219 -26.15 -1.57 10.05
N ARG A 220 -26.04 -1.18 8.78
CA ARG A 220 -25.68 -2.03 7.64
C ARG A 220 -24.51 -2.98 7.88
N HIS A 221 -23.40 -2.46 8.44
CA HIS A 221 -22.21 -3.25 8.73
C HIS A 221 -22.47 -4.38 9.75
N LYS A 222 -23.31 -4.12 10.76
CA LYS A 222 -23.72 -5.11 11.76
C LYS A 222 -24.69 -6.13 11.16
N ALA A 223 -25.65 -5.66 10.34
CA ALA A 223 -26.59 -6.53 9.63
C ALA A 223 -25.89 -7.57 8.74
N VAL A 224 -24.85 -7.16 7.98
CA VAL A 224 -24.05 -8.09 7.15
C VAL A 224 -23.41 -9.20 7.99
N LYS A 225 -22.82 -8.85 9.13
CA LYS A 225 -22.18 -9.84 10.03
C LYS A 225 -23.19 -10.81 10.62
N LEU A 226 -24.32 -10.28 11.10
CA LEU A 226 -25.36 -11.12 11.72
C LEU A 226 -26.04 -12.04 10.71
N LEU A 227 -26.30 -11.57 9.48
CA LEU A 227 -26.80 -12.43 8.40
C LEU A 227 -25.80 -13.53 8.03
N ALA A 228 -24.49 -13.28 8.10
CA ALA A 228 -23.50 -14.33 7.85
C ALA A 228 -23.49 -15.41 8.95
N ILE A 229 -23.69 -15.01 10.21
CA ILE A 229 -23.73 -15.93 11.37
C ILE A 229 -25.05 -16.73 11.38
N LEU A 230 -26.17 -16.08 11.06
CA LEU A 230 -27.51 -16.66 11.11
C LEU A 230 -27.98 -17.15 9.73
N ASN A 231 -27.05 -17.58 8.87
CA ASN A 231 -27.31 -18.21 7.56
C ASN A 231 -28.30 -17.44 6.65
N GLY A 232 -28.33 -16.12 6.77
CA GLY A 232 -29.17 -15.24 5.95
C GLY A 232 -30.63 -15.15 6.40
N ASP A 233 -30.96 -15.58 7.62
CA ASP A 233 -32.29 -15.43 8.24
C ASP A 233 -32.44 -14.04 8.87
N THR A 234 -33.35 -13.23 8.34
CA THR A 234 -33.60 -11.86 8.82
C THR A 234 -34.36 -11.82 10.13
N ASP A 235 -35.28 -12.76 10.38
CA ASP A 235 -36.16 -12.73 11.55
C ASP A 235 -35.39 -13.19 12.79
N ALA A 236 -34.51 -14.18 12.62
CA ALA A 236 -33.55 -14.58 13.64
C ALA A 236 -32.65 -13.41 14.05
N VAL A 237 -32.18 -12.61 13.09
CA VAL A 237 -31.34 -11.41 13.36
C VAL A 237 -32.12 -10.38 14.16
N ILE A 238 -33.37 -10.09 13.80
CA ILE A 238 -34.22 -9.11 14.50
C ILE A 238 -34.50 -9.59 15.93
N LYS A 239 -34.90 -10.85 16.10
CA LYS A 239 -35.15 -11.46 17.40
C LYS A 239 -33.91 -11.40 18.30
N TRP A 240 -32.74 -11.73 17.75
CA TRP A 240 -31.48 -11.70 18.48
C TRP A 240 -31.10 -10.28 18.95
N VAL A 241 -31.22 -9.29 18.06
CA VAL A 241 -30.93 -7.88 18.41
C VAL A 241 -31.88 -7.35 19.48
N ASN A 242 -33.16 -7.73 19.42
CA ASN A 242 -34.16 -7.32 20.40
C ASN A 242 -34.01 -8.03 21.74
N TYR A 243 -33.43 -9.23 21.78
CA TYR A 243 -33.16 -9.95 23.02
C TYR A 243 -31.90 -9.45 23.74
N VAL A 244 -30.87 -9.03 22.99
CA VAL A 244 -29.58 -8.59 23.55
C VAL A 244 -29.60 -7.12 24.02
N LYS A 245 -30.41 -6.25 23.38
CA LYS A 245 -30.52 -4.82 23.77
C LYS A 245 -31.05 -4.58 25.21
N PRO A 246 -32.06 -5.33 25.72
CA PRO A 246 -32.59 -5.16 27.08
C PRO A 246 -31.61 -5.60 28.18
N GLN A 247 -30.88 -6.70 27.98
CA GLN A 247 -29.96 -7.23 29.01
C GLN A 247 -28.77 -6.30 29.28
N ALA A 248 -28.23 -5.66 28.24
CA ALA A 248 -27.11 -4.73 28.40
C ALA A 248 -27.49 -3.44 29.15
N LYS A 249 -28.77 -3.04 29.15
CA LYS A 249 -29.27 -1.89 29.93
C LYS A 249 -29.56 -2.26 31.39
N ALA A 250 -30.15 -3.44 31.62
CA ALA A 250 -30.43 -3.90 32.98
C ALA A 250 -29.14 -4.07 33.81
N GLU A 251 -28.07 -4.63 33.23
CA GLU A 251 -26.79 -4.80 33.93
C GLU A 251 -26.05 -3.48 34.23
N THR A 252 -26.26 -2.44 33.42
CA THR A 252 -25.65 -1.11 33.67
C THR A 252 -26.41 -0.30 34.71
N GLU A 253 -27.73 -0.48 34.84
CA GLU A 253 -28.52 0.15 35.90
C GLU A 253 -28.24 -0.49 37.27
N THR A 254 -28.07 -1.82 37.35
CA THR A 254 -27.75 -2.50 38.63
C THR A 254 -26.34 -2.16 39.15
N GLN A 255 -25.39 -1.85 38.25
CA GLN A 255 -24.04 -1.41 38.66
C GLN A 255 -23.99 0.05 39.12
N GLN A 256 -24.88 0.92 38.63
CA GLN A 256 -24.97 2.29 39.13
C GLN A 256 -25.64 2.35 40.51
N GLU A 257 -26.67 1.54 40.80
CA GLU A 257 -27.28 1.50 42.14
C GLU A 257 -26.32 0.96 43.22
N GLN A 258 -25.46 -0.02 42.90
CA GLN A 258 -24.45 -0.51 43.86
C GLN A 258 -23.32 0.50 44.15
N GLN A 259 -23.02 1.42 43.22
CA GLN A 259 -22.03 2.47 43.46
C GLN A 259 -22.57 3.63 44.32
N VAL A 260 -23.89 3.86 44.34
CA VAL A 260 -24.49 4.89 45.20
C VAL A 260 -24.58 4.41 46.65
N LEU A 261 -24.85 3.12 46.89
CA LEU A 261 -24.99 2.54 48.24
C LEU A 261 -23.67 2.34 49.01
N THR A 262 -22.51 2.59 48.37
CA THR A 262 -21.18 2.51 49.02
C THR A 262 -20.58 3.90 49.31
N GLN A 263 -21.32 4.98 49.06
CA GLN A 263 -20.92 6.36 49.37
C GLN A 263 -21.76 7.03 50.47
N GLU A 264 -22.65 6.30 51.14
CA GLU A 264 -23.34 6.74 52.37
C GLU A 264 -22.74 6.07 53.63
#